data_AF-A0A380AFC6-F1
#
_entry.id   AF-A0A380AFC6-F1
#
_cell.length_a   1.000
_cell.length_b   1.000
_cell.length_c   1.000
_cell.angle_alpha   90.00
_cell.angle_beta   90.00
_cell.angle_gamma   90.00
#
_symmetry.space_group_name_H-M   'P 1'
#
loop_
_entity.id
_entity.type
_entity.pdbx_description
1 polymer ?
#
loop_
_entity_poly.entity_id
_entity_poly.type
_entity_poly.pdbx_seq_one_letter_code
_entity_poly.pdbx_strand_id
1 'polypeptide(L)'
;MLADTPEGPIRVRSQLVVGTDGRNSVVREQAALSSRSFGAPRDVVWMKLSKQPGDPAWSMGHTGPKQNFIMIDRGDYWQCGYSIDKGSFDAIRRSGLEKFLLHLAEVAPFQDDRLQEIVEWDQVKLLSIRIDRLDRWAKPGVLCIGDAAHAMSPIGGVGVNLAIQDAVAAANALIPPLRQHRLQLKHLLSVQRRREFPTRAIQFLQIKMSQRKPGERRAAGGSRLIARVSNSRWLPRLFGRIIGLGFRRETPRHLSNETCPPE
;
A
#
# COMPACT_ATOMS: atom_id res chain seq x y z
N MET A 1 22.98 -14.72 1.86
CA MET A 1 22.61 -13.62 0.96
C MET A 1 23.89 -12.91 0.51
N LEU A 2 23.94 -12.44 -0.74
CA LEU A 2 24.96 -11.49 -1.20
C LEU A 2 24.37 -10.09 -1.08
N ALA A 3 25.14 -9.14 -0.56
CA ALA A 3 24.75 -7.75 -0.46
C ALA A 3 25.88 -6.87 -1.02
N ASP A 4 25.55 -5.93 -1.89
CA ASP A 4 26.51 -4.96 -2.40
C ASP A 4 26.67 -3.84 -1.38
N THR A 5 27.91 -3.57 -0.97
CA THR A 5 28.26 -2.42 -0.12
C THR A 5 29.20 -1.48 -0.88
N PRO A 6 29.41 -0.23 -0.41
CA PRO A 6 30.39 0.68 -1.02
C PRO A 6 31.80 0.09 -1.12
N GLU A 7 32.14 -0.86 -0.25
CA GLU A 7 33.42 -1.57 -0.18
C GLU A 7 33.46 -2.86 -1.02
N GLY A 8 32.35 -3.23 -1.65
CA GLY A 8 32.21 -4.42 -2.49
C GLY A 8 31.15 -5.41 -2.00
N PRO A 9 30.99 -6.55 -2.70
CA PRO A 9 29.98 -7.55 -2.34
C PRO A 9 30.37 -8.30 -1.07
N ILE A 10 29.47 -8.33 -0.08
CA ILE A 10 29.61 -9.14 1.14
C ILE A 10 28.67 -10.34 1.12
N ARG A 11 29.10 -11.44 1.76
CA ARG A 11 28.27 -12.64 1.95
C ARG A 11 27.81 -12.77 3.39
N VAL A 12 26.50 -12.62 3.61
CA VAL A 12 25.87 -12.79 4.93
C VAL A 12 25.27 -14.18 5.05
N ARG A 13 25.64 -14.93 6.09
CA ARG A 13 25.01 -16.20 6.47
C ARG A 13 24.00 -15.94 7.59
N SER A 14 22.78 -16.45 7.44
CA SER A 14 21.72 -16.30 8.44
C SER A 14 20.85 -17.55 8.51
N GLN A 15 20.21 -17.76 9.66
CA GLN A 15 19.20 -18.81 9.84
C GLN A 15 17.86 -18.47 9.16
N LEU A 16 17.60 -17.18 8.95
CA LEU A 16 16.36 -16.64 8.38
C LEU A 16 16.66 -15.41 7.53
N VAL A 17 15.99 -15.29 6.39
CA VAL A 17 15.89 -14.08 5.57
C VAL A 17 14.44 -13.59 5.61
N VAL A 18 14.23 -12.31 5.91
CA VAL A 18 12.91 -11.69 5.89
C VAL A 18 12.80 -10.71 4.73
N GLY A 19 11.91 -11.00 3.78
CA GLY A 19 11.60 -10.11 2.65
C GLY A 19 10.67 -8.98 3.08
N THR A 20 11.24 -7.77 3.20
CA THR A 20 10.52 -6.50 3.46
C THR A 20 10.77 -5.47 2.35
N ASP A 21 11.20 -5.94 1.18
CA ASP A 21 11.67 -5.20 0.01
C ASP A 21 10.54 -4.83 -0.97
N GLY A 22 9.30 -4.81 -0.47
CA GLY A 22 8.15 -4.22 -1.16
C GLY A 22 7.63 -5.00 -2.37
N ARG A 23 6.85 -4.33 -3.21
CA ARG A 23 6.07 -4.95 -4.30
C ARG A 23 6.91 -5.66 -5.36
N ASN A 24 8.16 -5.22 -5.56
CA ASN A 24 9.12 -5.80 -6.49
C ASN A 24 10.15 -6.65 -5.76
N SER A 25 9.73 -7.32 -4.66
CA SER A 25 10.59 -8.11 -3.79
C SER A 25 11.46 -9.10 -4.57
N VAL A 26 12.78 -8.89 -4.49
CA VAL A 26 13.82 -9.79 -4.97
C VAL A 26 13.86 -11.03 -4.08
N VAL A 27 13.62 -10.88 -2.77
CA VAL A 27 13.57 -12.02 -1.85
C VAL A 27 12.47 -12.99 -2.24
N ARG A 28 11.27 -12.49 -2.57
CA ARG A 28 10.14 -13.30 -3.04
C ARG A 28 10.51 -14.06 -4.31
N GLU A 29 11.11 -13.39 -5.27
CA GLU A 29 11.51 -13.95 -6.56
C GLU A 29 12.57 -15.05 -6.39
N GLN A 30 13.66 -14.76 -5.69
CA GLN A 30 14.75 -15.70 -5.43
C GLN A 30 14.30 -16.90 -4.59
N ALA A 31 13.32 -16.71 -3.70
CA ALA A 31 12.71 -17.80 -2.95
C ALA A 31 11.70 -18.62 -3.78
N ALA A 32 11.41 -18.23 -5.02
CA ALA A 32 10.40 -18.84 -5.90
C ALA A 32 9.05 -19.04 -5.18
N LEU A 33 8.57 -17.99 -4.51
CA LEU A 33 7.27 -18.00 -3.83
C LEU A 33 6.16 -17.60 -4.83
N SER A 34 5.20 -18.49 -5.04
CA SER A 34 4.06 -18.26 -5.94
C SER A 34 3.09 -17.22 -5.38
N SER A 35 2.66 -16.31 -6.25
CA SER A 35 1.69 -15.26 -5.93
C SER A 35 0.51 -15.27 -6.88
N ARG A 36 -0.67 -14.96 -6.34
CA ARG A 36 -1.87 -14.66 -7.11
C ARG A 36 -2.00 -13.15 -7.30
N SER A 37 -2.19 -12.71 -8.54
CA SER A 37 -2.59 -11.34 -8.84
C SER A 37 -4.10 -11.23 -8.96
N PHE A 38 -4.67 -10.17 -8.41
CA PHE A 38 -6.09 -9.83 -8.50
C PHE A 38 -6.34 -8.68 -9.48
N GLY A 39 -5.29 -8.11 -10.07
CA GLY A 39 -5.35 -7.01 -11.02
C GLY A 39 -5.72 -5.66 -10.39
N ALA A 40 -5.48 -4.60 -11.15
CA ALA A 40 -5.95 -3.25 -10.86
C ALA A 40 -6.15 -2.49 -12.19
N PRO A 41 -7.27 -1.79 -12.40
CA PRO A 41 -7.56 -1.16 -13.69
C PRO A 41 -6.77 0.14 -13.92
N ARG A 42 -6.20 0.72 -12.87
CA ARG A 42 -5.60 2.06 -12.89
C ARG A 42 -4.26 2.08 -12.17
N ASP A 43 -3.41 3.01 -12.58
CA ASP A 43 -2.23 3.46 -11.85
C ASP A 43 -2.46 4.89 -11.31
N VAL A 44 -1.54 5.38 -10.48
CA VAL A 44 -1.52 6.77 -10.01
C VAL A 44 -0.17 7.37 -10.29
N VAL A 45 -0.13 8.59 -10.82
CA VAL A 45 1.09 9.40 -10.90
C VAL A 45 1.05 10.46 -9.81
N TRP A 46 2.12 10.53 -9.03
CA TRP A 46 2.25 11.45 -7.92
C TRP A 46 3.14 12.62 -8.31
N MET A 47 2.73 13.81 -7.91
CA MET A 47 3.46 15.06 -8.09
C MET A 47 3.34 15.92 -6.84
N LYS A 48 4.28 16.84 -6.69
CA LYS A 48 4.32 17.82 -5.61
C LYS A 48 4.01 19.19 -6.21
N LEU A 49 3.10 19.93 -5.58
CA LEU A 49 2.80 21.33 -5.90
C LEU A 49 2.85 22.16 -4.63
N SER A 50 3.47 23.34 -4.69
CA SER A 50 3.47 24.28 -3.57
C SER A 50 2.04 24.61 -3.13
N LYS A 51 1.85 24.89 -1.83
CA LYS A 51 0.57 25.38 -1.31
C LYS A 51 0.58 26.90 -1.35
N GLN A 52 -0.48 27.50 -1.87
CA GLN A 52 -0.60 28.96 -1.99
C GLN A 52 -1.88 29.50 -1.36
N PRO A 53 -1.92 30.80 -1.00
CA PRO A 53 -3.14 31.47 -0.59
C PRO A 53 -4.21 31.37 -1.68
N GLY A 54 -5.43 30.98 -1.31
CA GLY A 54 -6.53 30.79 -2.26
C GLY A 54 -6.73 29.36 -2.76
N ASP A 55 -5.80 28.45 -2.43
CA ASP A 55 -6.02 27.02 -2.66
C ASP A 55 -7.26 26.54 -1.88
N PRO A 56 -8.05 25.61 -2.44
CA PRO A 56 -9.25 25.12 -1.80
C PRO A 56 -8.96 24.48 -0.43
N ALA A 57 -9.69 24.91 0.60
CA ALA A 57 -9.60 24.36 1.95
C ALA A 57 -10.30 22.98 2.03
N TRP A 58 -9.65 21.93 1.52
CA TRP A 58 -10.22 20.60 1.44
C TRP A 58 -9.50 19.56 2.30
N SER A 59 -10.29 18.59 2.77
CA SER A 59 -9.79 17.36 3.39
C SER A 59 -9.47 16.31 2.32
N MET A 60 -8.56 15.39 2.63
CA MET A 60 -8.08 14.33 1.73
C MET A 60 -9.22 13.67 0.92
N GLY A 61 -9.07 13.61 -0.41
CA GLY A 61 -10.11 13.02 -1.28
C GLY A 61 -9.75 12.99 -2.77
N HIS A 62 -10.63 12.34 -3.55
CA HIS A 62 -10.63 12.38 -5.01
C HIS A 62 -11.45 13.57 -5.50
N THR A 63 -10.88 14.37 -6.39
CA THR A 63 -11.39 15.65 -6.87
C THR A 63 -11.26 15.76 -8.40
N GLY A 64 -11.84 16.82 -8.97
CA GLY A 64 -11.92 17.10 -10.40
C GLY A 64 -13.24 16.63 -11.02
N PRO A 65 -13.56 17.08 -12.26
CA PRO A 65 -14.83 16.77 -12.94
C PRO A 65 -15.13 15.27 -13.08
N LYS A 66 -14.08 14.43 -12.97
CA LYS A 66 -14.13 12.96 -13.07
C LYS A 66 -13.68 12.22 -11.80
N GLN A 67 -13.45 12.89 -10.67
CA GLN A 67 -12.91 12.30 -9.42
C GLN A 67 -11.59 11.52 -9.61
N ASN A 68 -10.70 12.03 -10.47
CA ASN A 68 -9.44 11.37 -10.85
C ASN A 68 -8.20 12.09 -10.31
N PHE A 69 -8.36 13.20 -9.57
CA PHE A 69 -7.26 13.99 -9.04
C PHE A 69 -7.29 13.99 -7.51
N ILE A 70 -6.27 13.43 -6.87
CA ILE A 70 -6.15 13.25 -5.42
C ILE A 70 -5.32 14.40 -4.88
N MET A 71 -5.75 15.00 -3.77
CA MET A 71 -4.97 16.00 -3.04
C MET A 71 -4.79 15.58 -1.58
N ILE A 72 -3.55 15.62 -1.11
CA ILE A 72 -3.19 15.34 0.27
C ILE A 72 -2.38 16.53 0.80
N ASP A 73 -2.89 17.17 1.85
CA ASP A 73 -2.21 18.27 2.53
C ASP A 73 -0.99 17.74 3.29
N ARG A 74 0.20 18.31 3.01
CA ARG A 74 1.44 18.00 3.72
C ARG A 74 1.94 19.18 4.56
N GLY A 75 1.14 20.24 4.68
CA GLY A 75 1.48 21.46 5.39
C GLY A 75 1.88 22.57 4.41
N ASP A 76 3.12 22.53 3.95
CA ASP A 76 3.74 23.50 3.03
C ASP A 76 3.49 23.18 1.54
N TYR A 77 3.03 21.97 1.21
CA TYR A 77 2.73 21.56 -0.16
C TYR A 77 1.54 20.60 -0.25
N TRP A 78 1.01 20.45 -1.46
CA TRP A 78 0.07 19.41 -1.85
C TRP A 78 0.80 18.22 -2.46
N GLN A 79 0.56 17.03 -1.90
CA GLN A 79 0.86 15.79 -2.61
C GLN A 79 -0.34 15.46 -3.51
N CYS A 80 -0.16 15.69 -4.80
CA CYS A 80 -1.18 15.50 -5.81
C CYS A 80 -1.01 14.16 -6.51
N GLY A 81 -2.11 13.44 -6.73
CA GLY A 81 -2.13 12.16 -7.42
C GLY A 81 -3.10 12.19 -8.59
N TYR A 82 -2.68 11.81 -9.80
CA TYR A 82 -3.57 11.71 -10.94
C TYR A 82 -3.73 10.25 -11.36
N SER A 83 -4.97 9.79 -11.47
CA SER A 83 -5.25 8.41 -11.82
C SER A 83 -5.24 8.20 -13.33
N ILE A 84 -4.39 7.30 -13.80
CA ILE A 84 -4.21 6.94 -15.20
C ILE A 84 -4.62 5.48 -15.43
N ASP A 85 -4.80 5.09 -16.68
CA ASP A 85 -5.05 3.69 -17.01
C ASP A 85 -3.80 2.85 -16.77
N LYS A 86 -4.00 1.58 -16.40
CA LYS A 86 -2.90 0.67 -16.05
C LYS A 86 -1.88 0.58 -17.20
N GLY A 87 -0.61 0.85 -16.90
CA GLY A 87 0.46 0.75 -17.89
C GLY A 87 0.49 1.84 -18.97
N SER A 88 -0.33 2.90 -18.88
CA SER A 88 -0.34 3.98 -19.86
C SER A 88 0.77 5.02 -19.67
N PHE A 89 1.53 4.95 -18.57
CA PHE A 89 2.50 5.98 -18.19
C PHE A 89 3.60 6.20 -19.24
N ASP A 90 4.16 5.14 -19.82
CA ASP A 90 5.19 5.28 -20.85
C ASP A 90 4.66 5.89 -22.15
N ALA A 91 3.38 5.66 -22.47
CA ALA A 91 2.73 6.34 -23.59
C ALA A 91 2.51 7.83 -23.29
N ILE A 92 2.09 8.17 -22.07
CA ILE A 92 1.96 9.55 -21.60
C ILE A 92 3.33 10.25 -21.66
N ARG A 93 4.39 9.62 -21.17
CA ARG A 93 5.76 10.17 -21.19
C ARG A 93 6.24 10.48 -22.61
N ARG A 94 6.00 9.56 -23.55
CA ARG A 94 6.33 9.76 -24.97
C ARG A 94 5.54 10.87 -25.64
N SER A 95 4.34 11.19 -25.13
CA SER A 95 3.49 12.26 -25.68
C SER A 95 3.93 13.68 -25.28
N GLY A 96 4.89 13.80 -24.35
CA GLY A 96 5.44 15.07 -23.89
C GLY A 96 4.82 15.56 -22.58
N LEU A 97 5.61 16.29 -21.79
CA LEU A 97 5.21 16.80 -20.49
C LEU A 97 4.12 17.88 -20.62
N GLU A 98 4.29 18.81 -21.54
CA GLU A 98 3.32 19.90 -21.80
C GLU A 98 1.92 19.36 -22.08
N LYS A 99 1.81 18.36 -22.96
CA LYS A 99 0.54 17.71 -23.25
C LYS A 99 -0.07 17.04 -22.02
N PHE A 100 0.76 16.41 -21.18
CA PHE A 100 0.29 15.84 -19.92
C PHE A 100 -0.24 16.91 -18.95
N LEU A 101 0.46 18.04 -18.81
CA LEU A 101 0.03 19.14 -17.95
C LEU A 101 -1.28 19.78 -18.42
N LEU A 102 -1.49 19.89 -19.74
CA LEU A 102 -2.77 20.36 -20.29
C LEU A 102 -3.95 19.44 -19.90
N HIS A 103 -3.78 18.12 -20.02
CA HIS A 103 -4.83 17.17 -19.58
C HIS A 103 -5.05 17.21 -18.06
N LEU A 104 -3.99 17.52 -17.31
CA LEU A 104 -4.07 17.64 -15.87
C LEU A 104 -4.82 18.91 -15.46
N ALA A 105 -4.61 20.03 -16.16
CA ALA A 105 -5.30 21.31 -15.93
C ALA A 105 -6.83 21.17 -16.04
N GLU A 106 -7.31 20.34 -16.98
CA GLU A 106 -8.76 20.07 -17.13
C GLU A 106 -9.42 19.46 -15.88
N VAL A 107 -8.64 18.84 -14.99
CA VAL A 107 -9.16 18.17 -13.79
C VAL A 107 -8.64 18.74 -12.48
N ALA A 108 -7.52 19.47 -12.52
CA ALA A 108 -6.90 20.04 -11.35
C ALA A 108 -7.77 21.19 -10.83
N PRO A 109 -7.97 21.31 -9.51
CA PRO A 109 -8.75 22.39 -8.92
C PRO A 109 -7.89 23.64 -8.65
N PHE A 110 -6.84 23.83 -9.44
CA PHE A 110 -5.90 24.95 -9.34
C PHE A 110 -6.04 25.85 -10.58
N GLN A 111 -5.47 27.05 -10.51
CA GLN A 111 -5.29 27.88 -11.70
C GLN A 111 -4.24 27.24 -12.63
N ASP A 112 -4.34 27.51 -13.93
CA ASP A 112 -3.56 26.84 -14.98
C ASP A 112 -2.03 27.03 -14.81
N ASP A 113 -1.61 28.14 -14.22
CA ASP A 113 -0.21 28.46 -13.95
C ASP A 113 0.42 27.54 -12.88
N ARG A 114 -0.38 26.98 -11.95
CA ARG A 114 0.14 26.14 -10.86
C ARG A 114 0.89 24.92 -11.35
N LEU A 115 0.46 24.34 -12.47
CA LEU A 115 1.07 23.13 -13.03
C LEU A 115 2.44 23.39 -13.66
N GLN A 116 2.82 24.65 -13.87
CA GLN A 116 4.14 25.04 -14.39
C GLN A 116 5.29 24.77 -13.40
N GLU A 117 5.00 24.49 -12.13
CA GLU A 117 6.00 24.01 -11.16
C GLU A 117 6.59 22.64 -11.56
N ILE A 118 5.87 21.88 -12.39
CA ILE A 118 6.30 20.58 -12.92
C ILE A 118 7.03 20.84 -14.25
N VAL A 119 8.35 20.96 -14.17
CA VAL A 119 9.22 21.25 -15.32
C VAL A 119 9.82 20.00 -15.95
N GLU A 120 9.87 18.89 -15.21
CA GLU A 120 10.48 17.63 -15.68
C GLU A 120 9.79 16.36 -15.15
N TRP A 121 9.98 15.25 -15.87
CA TRP A 121 9.39 13.96 -15.52
C TRP A 121 9.88 13.40 -14.18
N ASP A 122 11.04 13.81 -13.69
CA ASP A 122 11.55 13.38 -12.39
C ASP A 122 10.68 13.87 -11.23
N GLN A 123 9.89 14.92 -11.43
CA GLN A 123 8.89 15.39 -10.47
C GLN A 123 7.58 14.58 -10.51
N VAL A 124 7.42 13.66 -11.48
CA VAL A 124 6.23 12.82 -11.68
C VAL A 124 6.57 11.36 -11.37
N LYS A 125 6.10 10.87 -10.22
CA LYS A 125 6.41 9.51 -9.73
C LYS A 125 5.26 8.54 -9.97
N LEU A 126 5.49 7.53 -10.80
CA LEU A 126 4.50 6.47 -11.05
C LEU A 126 4.37 5.53 -9.84
N LEU A 127 3.15 5.39 -9.34
CA LEU A 127 2.73 4.30 -8.48
C LEU A 127 1.98 3.26 -9.32
N SER A 128 2.70 2.19 -9.70
CA SER A 128 2.08 1.03 -10.34
C SER A 128 1.26 0.25 -9.32
N ILE A 129 -0.07 0.37 -9.36
CA ILE A 129 -0.97 -0.28 -8.39
C ILE A 129 -1.01 -1.78 -8.68
N ARG A 130 -0.82 -2.58 -7.63
CA ARG A 130 -0.97 -4.03 -7.69
C ARG A 130 -1.76 -4.50 -6.49
N ILE A 131 -2.56 -5.53 -6.70
CA ILE A 131 -3.22 -6.26 -5.63
C ILE A 131 -2.79 -7.70 -5.83
N ASP A 132 -1.73 -8.10 -5.12
CA ASP A 132 -1.14 -9.42 -5.24
C ASP A 132 -1.07 -10.06 -3.86
N ARG A 133 -1.05 -11.39 -3.78
CA ARG A 133 -0.87 -12.10 -2.51
C ARG A 133 -0.16 -13.43 -2.75
N LEU A 134 0.85 -13.71 -1.93
CA LEU A 134 1.50 -15.02 -1.92
C LEU A 134 0.55 -16.11 -1.44
N ASP A 135 0.64 -17.28 -2.08
CA ASP A 135 -0.06 -18.49 -1.63
C ASP A 135 0.53 -18.99 -0.31
N ARG A 136 1.87 -18.95 -0.23
CA ARG A 136 2.64 -19.18 1.00
C ARG A 136 3.61 -18.04 1.20
N TRP A 137 3.60 -17.46 2.40
CA TRP A 137 4.49 -16.34 2.73
C TRP A 137 5.90 -16.81 3.05
N ALA A 138 6.10 -18.11 3.25
CA ALA A 138 7.35 -18.66 3.75
C ALA A 138 7.71 -20.01 3.12
N LYS A 139 9.02 -20.26 3.11
CA LYS A 139 9.69 -21.56 2.90
C LYS A 139 10.73 -21.72 4.03
N PRO A 140 11.35 -22.90 4.22
CA PRO A 140 12.43 -23.04 5.20
C PRO A 140 13.50 -21.95 5.01
N GLY A 141 13.79 -21.20 6.07
CA GLY A 141 14.80 -20.13 6.07
C GLY A 141 14.39 -18.80 5.41
N VAL A 142 13.15 -18.64 4.92
CA VAL A 142 12.69 -17.38 4.31
C VAL A 142 11.22 -17.07 4.60
N LEU A 143 10.93 -15.81 4.90
CA LEU A 143 9.58 -15.28 5.11
C LEU A 143 9.44 -13.91 4.42
N CYS A 144 8.40 -13.69 3.64
CA CYS A 144 8.02 -12.36 3.15
C CYS A 144 6.87 -11.80 4.00
N ILE A 145 6.88 -10.48 4.24
CA ILE A 145 5.80 -9.74 4.93
C ILE A 145 5.54 -8.39 4.25
N GLY A 146 4.42 -7.72 4.59
CA GLY A 146 4.02 -6.46 3.95
C GLY A 146 3.85 -6.60 2.44
N ASP A 147 4.20 -5.56 1.67
CA ASP A 147 4.06 -5.52 0.21
C ASP A 147 4.83 -6.64 -0.52
N ALA A 148 5.87 -7.23 0.10
CA ALA A 148 6.57 -8.38 -0.47
C ALA A 148 5.69 -9.64 -0.47
N ALA A 149 4.80 -9.78 0.52
CA ALA A 149 3.88 -10.91 0.64
C ALA A 149 2.47 -10.61 0.11
N HIS A 150 2.02 -9.37 0.20
CA HIS A 150 0.68 -8.95 -0.22
C HIS A 150 0.67 -7.47 -0.63
N ALA A 151 1.05 -7.18 -1.87
CA ALA A 151 0.92 -5.82 -2.39
C ALA A 151 -0.55 -5.37 -2.33
N MET A 152 -0.77 -4.16 -1.81
CA MET A 152 -2.10 -3.57 -1.62
C MET A 152 -2.35 -2.42 -2.57
N SER A 153 -3.64 -2.17 -2.85
CA SER A 153 -4.05 -0.91 -3.44
C SER A 153 -3.77 0.25 -2.47
N PRO A 154 -3.39 1.45 -2.94
CA PRO A 154 -3.21 2.62 -2.07
C PRO A 154 -4.53 3.16 -1.49
N ILE A 155 -5.69 2.66 -1.96
CA ILE A 155 -7.01 3.10 -1.51
C ILE A 155 -7.11 2.96 0.02
N GLY A 156 -7.35 4.10 0.69
CA GLY A 156 -7.54 4.18 2.13
C GLY A 156 -6.25 4.13 2.96
N GLY A 157 -5.06 4.15 2.36
CA GLY A 157 -3.80 4.22 3.13
C GLY A 157 -3.54 3.01 4.04
N VAL A 158 -4.19 1.87 3.78
CA VAL A 158 -4.22 0.71 4.70
C VAL A 158 -2.99 -0.18 4.61
N GLY A 159 -2.23 -0.13 3.52
CA GLY A 159 -1.12 -1.05 3.25
C GLY A 159 0.00 -0.97 4.30
N VAL A 160 0.45 0.25 4.63
CA VAL A 160 1.52 0.46 5.63
C VAL A 160 1.09 -0.03 7.02
N ASN A 161 -0.14 0.29 7.43
CA ASN A 161 -0.68 -0.18 8.71
C ASN A 161 -0.68 -1.71 8.76
N LEU A 162 -1.10 -2.39 7.69
CA LEU A 162 -1.09 -3.84 7.64
C LEU A 162 0.35 -4.41 7.70
N ALA A 163 1.30 -3.81 6.98
CA ALA A 163 2.70 -4.24 6.97
C ALA A 163 3.36 -4.11 8.36
N ILE A 164 3.08 -3.01 9.10
CA ILE A 164 3.54 -2.85 10.48
C ILE A 164 2.99 -3.98 11.36
N GLN A 165 1.71 -4.32 11.19
CA GLN A 165 1.07 -5.38 11.96
C GLN A 165 1.67 -6.76 11.65
N ASP A 166 2.11 -6.99 10.41
CA ASP A 166 2.83 -8.21 10.07
C ASP A 166 4.22 -8.26 10.70
N ALA A 167 4.93 -7.13 10.76
CA ALA A 167 6.20 -7.05 11.45
C ALA A 167 6.05 -7.38 12.95
N VAL A 168 5.01 -6.86 13.60
CA VAL A 168 4.70 -7.20 15.01
C VAL A 168 4.37 -8.68 15.17
N ALA A 169 3.54 -9.26 14.29
CA ALA A 169 3.22 -10.69 14.35
C ALA A 169 4.45 -11.57 14.09
N ALA A 170 5.31 -11.19 13.15
CA ALA A 170 6.58 -11.87 12.88
C ALA A 170 7.50 -11.80 14.10
N ALA A 171 7.71 -10.63 14.69
CA ALA A 171 8.52 -10.48 15.90
C ALA A 171 8.01 -11.38 17.04
N ASN A 172 6.70 -11.34 17.31
CA ASN A 172 6.05 -12.14 18.35
C ASN A 172 6.20 -13.65 18.13
N ALA A 173 6.16 -14.11 16.87
CA ALA A 173 6.22 -15.53 16.54
C ALA A 173 7.66 -16.07 16.40
N LEU A 174 8.60 -15.22 15.99
CA LEU A 174 9.91 -15.66 15.52
C LEU A 174 11.04 -15.39 16.48
N ILE A 175 10.97 -14.32 17.30
CA ILE A 175 12.06 -13.99 18.24
C ILE A 175 12.28 -15.13 19.26
N PRO A 176 11.26 -15.69 19.93
CA PRO A 176 11.48 -16.78 20.89
C PRO A 176 12.18 -18.02 20.30
N PRO A 177 11.70 -18.62 19.18
CA PRO A 177 12.38 -19.77 18.60
C PRO A 177 13.74 -19.43 17.96
N LEU A 178 13.97 -18.19 17.52
CA LEU A 178 15.29 -17.74 17.05
C LEU A 178 16.32 -17.71 18.19
N ARG A 179 15.95 -17.13 19.34
CA ARG A 179 16.81 -17.10 20.55
C ARG A 179 17.17 -18.50 21.04
N GLN A 180 16.26 -19.46 20.86
CA GLN A 180 16.46 -20.85 21.28
C GLN A 180 17.11 -21.72 20.19
N HIS A 181 17.50 -21.16 19.03
CA HIS A 181 18.02 -21.92 17.88
C HIS A 181 17.07 -23.06 17.42
N ARG A 182 15.77 -22.87 17.58
CA ARG A 182 14.71 -23.85 17.27
C ARG A 182 13.75 -23.33 16.20
N LEU A 183 14.20 -22.39 15.36
CA LEU A 183 13.38 -21.88 14.27
C LEU A 183 13.01 -23.04 13.32
N GLN A 184 11.72 -23.12 12.99
CA GLN A 184 11.16 -24.16 12.14
C GLN A 184 10.12 -23.51 11.22
N LEU A 185 9.85 -24.14 10.08
CA LEU A 185 8.87 -23.66 9.10
C LEU A 185 7.49 -23.39 9.74
N LYS A 186 7.07 -24.19 10.74
CA LYS A 186 5.80 -24.00 11.45
C LYS A 186 5.68 -22.64 12.14
N HIS A 187 6.79 -22.07 12.60
CA HIS A 187 6.84 -20.73 13.20
C HIS A 187 6.61 -19.66 12.11
N LEU A 188 7.25 -19.81 10.95
CA LEU A 188 7.05 -18.91 9.80
C LEU A 188 5.59 -18.97 9.29
N LEU A 189 5.05 -20.18 9.13
CA LEU A 189 3.66 -20.39 8.72
C LEU A 189 2.64 -19.90 9.76
N SER A 190 3.03 -19.78 11.04
CA SER A 190 2.16 -19.17 12.05
C SER A 190 1.91 -17.68 11.79
N VAL A 191 2.89 -16.98 11.20
CA VAL A 191 2.75 -15.56 10.81
C VAL A 191 1.67 -15.43 9.75
N GLN A 192 1.74 -16.23 8.67
CA GLN A 192 0.71 -16.24 7.64
C GLN A 192 -0.67 -16.58 8.23
N ARG A 193 -0.81 -17.67 9.01
CA ARG A 193 -2.09 -18.04 9.64
C ARG A 193 -2.69 -16.92 10.49
N ARG A 194 -1.83 -16.14 11.17
CA ARG A 194 -2.24 -15.02 12.01
C ARG A 194 -2.71 -13.82 11.17
N ARG A 195 -2.04 -13.54 10.04
CA ARG A 195 -2.19 -12.32 9.22
C ARG A 195 -3.03 -12.48 7.95
N GLU A 196 -3.32 -13.71 7.54
CA GLU A 196 -4.04 -13.98 6.30
C GLU A 196 -5.47 -13.44 6.33
N PHE A 197 -6.21 -13.58 7.44
CA PHE A 197 -7.57 -13.06 7.52
C PHE A 197 -7.64 -11.53 7.33
N PRO A 198 -6.90 -10.69 8.09
CA PRO A 198 -6.88 -9.25 7.87
C PRO A 198 -6.48 -8.85 6.45
N THR A 199 -5.47 -9.52 5.90
CA THR A 199 -4.99 -9.31 4.52
C THR A 199 -6.10 -9.55 3.51
N ARG A 200 -6.78 -10.70 3.59
CA ARG A 200 -7.88 -11.08 2.70
C ARG A 200 -9.06 -10.13 2.82
N ALA A 201 -9.42 -9.73 4.04
CA ALA A 201 -10.54 -8.83 4.28
C ALA A 201 -10.30 -7.44 3.66
N ILE A 202 -9.09 -6.89 3.81
CA ILE A 202 -8.72 -5.61 3.19
C ILE A 202 -8.70 -5.72 1.66
N GLN A 203 -8.03 -6.73 1.10
CA GLN A 203 -8.00 -6.91 -0.36
C GLN A 203 -9.40 -7.09 -0.95
N PHE A 204 -10.28 -7.83 -0.26
CA PHE A 204 -11.67 -7.97 -0.69
C PHE A 204 -12.38 -6.63 -0.78
N LEU A 205 -12.26 -5.76 0.24
CA LEU A 205 -12.83 -4.41 0.21
C LEU A 205 -12.24 -3.57 -0.94
N GLN A 206 -10.93 -3.61 -1.13
CA GLN A 206 -10.25 -2.87 -2.19
C GLN A 206 -10.69 -3.31 -3.59
N ILE A 207 -10.75 -4.62 -3.84
CA ILE A 207 -11.21 -5.19 -5.10
C ILE A 207 -12.66 -4.75 -5.37
N LYS A 208 -13.55 -4.88 -4.37
CA LYS A 208 -14.96 -4.45 -4.50
C LYS A 208 -15.12 -2.96 -4.74
N MET A 209 -14.26 -2.12 -4.16
CA MET A 209 -14.26 -0.69 -4.43
C MET A 209 -13.73 -0.37 -5.83
N SER A 210 -12.71 -1.07 -6.29
CA SER A 210 -12.10 -0.85 -7.62
C SER A 210 -12.97 -1.31 -8.79
N GLN A 211 -13.87 -2.28 -8.57
CA GLN A 211 -14.80 -2.79 -9.58
C GLN A 211 -16.05 -1.92 -9.76
N ARG A 212 -16.29 -0.93 -8.89
CA ARG A 212 -17.45 -0.03 -9.02
C ARG A 212 -17.19 0.98 -10.14
N LYS A 213 -18.03 0.95 -11.18
CA LYS A 213 -17.98 1.92 -12.27
C LYS A 213 -18.37 3.32 -11.76
N PRO A 214 -17.62 4.38 -12.10
CA PRO A 214 -18.11 5.75 -11.95
C PRO A 214 -19.37 5.91 -12.80
N GLY A 215 -20.52 6.17 -12.17
CA GLY A 215 -21.79 6.36 -12.89
C GLY A 215 -22.81 5.23 -12.77
N GLU A 216 -22.52 4.13 -12.06
CA GLU A 216 -23.61 3.28 -11.53
C GLU A 216 -24.38 4.07 -10.46
N ARG A 217 -25.31 4.91 -10.92
CA ARG A 217 -26.45 5.34 -10.09
C ARG A 217 -27.01 4.06 -9.50
N ARG A 218 -27.09 3.97 -8.17
CA ARG A 218 -28.02 3.03 -7.54
C ARG A 218 -29.31 3.18 -8.31
N ALA A 219 -29.80 2.11 -8.94
CA ALA A 219 -31.18 2.08 -9.41
C ALA A 219 -32.02 2.69 -8.28
N ALA A 220 -32.89 3.65 -8.63
CA ALA A 220 -33.71 4.41 -7.69
C ALA A 220 -34.80 3.52 -7.05
N GLY A 221 -34.38 2.38 -6.50
CA GLY A 221 -35.13 1.35 -5.79
C GLY A 221 -34.25 0.69 -4.71
N GLY A 222 -33.27 1.41 -4.17
CA GLY A 222 -32.47 0.93 -3.05
C GLY A 222 -33.34 0.79 -1.80
N SER A 223 -33.46 -0.44 -1.28
CA SER A 223 -34.13 -0.77 -0.02
C SER A 223 -33.85 0.27 1.07
N ARG A 224 -34.89 0.71 1.80
CA ARG A 224 -34.81 1.69 2.91
C ARG A 224 -33.69 1.37 3.93
N LEU A 225 -33.32 0.09 4.05
CA LEU A 225 -32.18 -0.39 4.83
C LEU A 225 -30.84 0.18 4.34
N ILE A 226 -30.61 0.18 3.03
CA ILE A 226 -29.37 0.65 2.42
C ILE A 226 -29.19 2.16 2.63
N ALA A 227 -30.28 2.93 2.52
CA ALA A 227 -30.28 4.38 2.77
C ALA A 227 -30.04 4.70 4.26
N ARG A 228 -30.65 3.94 5.18
CA ARG A 228 -30.39 4.05 6.62
C ARG A 228 -28.94 3.69 6.99
N VAL A 229 -28.37 2.68 6.36
CA VAL A 229 -26.97 2.27 6.58
C VAL A 229 -26.01 3.36 6.06
N SER A 230 -26.26 3.95 4.88
CA SER A 230 -25.40 5.02 4.36
C SER A 230 -25.46 6.33 5.16
N ASN A 231 -26.58 6.63 5.83
CA ASN A 231 -26.71 7.80 6.71
C ASN A 231 -26.28 7.55 8.17
N SER A 232 -25.65 6.41 8.46
CA SER A 232 -25.21 6.10 9.82
C SER A 232 -23.98 6.91 10.22
N ARG A 233 -24.08 7.67 11.33
CA ARG A 233 -22.93 8.38 11.95
C ARG A 233 -21.82 7.44 12.45
N TRP A 234 -22.10 6.15 12.55
CA TRP A 234 -21.15 5.13 12.98
C TRP A 234 -20.33 4.53 11.84
N LEU A 235 -20.85 4.56 10.61
CA LEU A 235 -20.15 4.00 9.44
C LEU A 235 -18.79 4.67 9.22
N PRO A 236 -18.69 6.02 9.18
CA PRO A 236 -17.39 6.70 9.03
C PRO A 236 -16.41 6.38 10.16
N ARG A 237 -16.90 6.23 11.40
CA ARG A 237 -16.05 5.84 12.55
C ARG A 237 -15.52 4.42 12.41
N LEU A 238 -16.37 3.50 11.96
CA LEU A 238 -15.98 2.11 11.71
C LEU A 238 -14.98 2.02 10.55
N PHE A 239 -15.22 2.75 9.46
CA PHE A 239 -14.28 2.84 8.33
C PHE A 239 -12.94 3.43 8.76
N GLY A 240 -12.95 4.53 9.52
CA GLY A 240 -11.73 5.12 10.08
C GLY A 240 -10.97 4.15 10.99
N ARG A 241 -11.70 3.38 11.81
CA ARG A 241 -11.10 2.33 12.66
C ARG A 241 -10.52 1.17 11.85
N ILE A 242 -11.20 0.70 10.81
CA ILE A 242 -10.68 -0.35 9.92
C ILE A 242 -9.43 0.14 9.19
N ILE A 243 -9.44 1.39 8.71
CA ILE A 243 -8.29 2.01 8.05
C ILE A 243 -7.10 2.17 9.01
N GLY A 244 -7.36 2.70 10.21
CA GLY A 244 -6.32 2.99 11.20
C GLY A 244 -5.79 1.78 11.97
N LEU A 245 -6.65 0.82 12.32
CA LEU A 245 -6.32 -0.31 13.20
C LEU A 245 -6.41 -1.69 12.51
N GLY A 246 -7.03 -1.78 11.33
CA GLY A 246 -7.25 -3.03 10.63
C GLY A 246 -8.31 -3.94 11.30
N PHE A 247 -8.47 -5.14 10.73
CA PHE A 247 -9.44 -6.14 11.22
C PHE A 247 -8.95 -6.95 12.44
N ARG A 248 -7.64 -7.04 12.63
CA ARG A 248 -7.02 -7.74 13.76
C ARG A 248 -5.70 -7.08 14.10
N ARG A 249 -5.72 -6.30 15.18
CA ARG A 249 -4.53 -5.65 15.71
C ARG A 249 -3.62 -6.65 16.42
N GLU A 250 -2.34 -6.44 16.27
CA GLU A 250 -1.22 -7.03 16.97
C GLU A 250 -0.65 -5.99 17.92
N THR A 251 -0.18 -6.49 19.05
CA THR A 251 0.58 -5.73 20.03
C THR A 251 1.92 -6.44 20.24
N PRO A 252 3.03 -5.70 20.34
CA PRO A 252 4.31 -6.29 20.72
C PRO A 252 4.15 -7.01 22.05
N ARG A 253 4.65 -8.24 22.15
CA ARG A 253 4.75 -8.96 23.42
C ARG A 253 6.07 -8.58 24.08
N HIS A 254 6.03 -8.19 25.35
CA HIS A 254 7.24 -8.05 26.14
C HIS A 254 7.88 -9.43 26.29
N LEU A 255 9.09 -9.57 25.76
CA LEU A 255 9.93 -10.73 25.98
C LEU A 255 10.83 -10.37 27.15
N SER A 256 10.62 -10.97 28.32
CA SER A 256 11.51 -10.78 29.47
C SER A 256 12.94 -11.20 29.09
N ASN A 257 13.93 -10.46 29.59
CA ASN A 257 15.35 -10.66 29.28
C ASN A 257 15.99 -11.89 29.94
N GLU A 258 15.21 -12.77 30.59
CA GLU A 258 15.73 -13.84 31.44
C GLU A 258 16.40 -15.01 30.70
N THR A 259 16.69 -14.90 29.41
CA THR A 259 17.29 -16.00 28.62
C THR A 259 18.38 -15.55 27.64
N CYS A 260 19.12 -14.48 27.96
CA CYS A 260 20.41 -14.25 27.34
C CYS A 260 21.50 -14.78 28.29
N PRO A 261 22.23 -15.86 27.96
CA PRO A 261 23.46 -16.17 28.66
C PRO A 261 24.43 -14.99 28.48
N PRO A 262 25.23 -14.63 29.50
CA PRO A 262 26.30 -13.66 29.33
C PRO A 262 27.29 -14.14 28.25
N GLU A 263 27.79 -13.19 27.46
CA GLU A 263 28.77 -13.36 26.39
C GLU A 263 30.09 -13.98 26.87
#